data_AF-A0A841K9V0-F1
#
_entry.id   AF-A0A841K9V0-F1
#
_cell.length_a   1.000
_cell.length_b   1.000
_cell.length_c   1.000
_cell.angle_alpha   90.00
_cell.angle_beta   90.00
_cell.angle_gamma   90.00
#
_symmetry.space_group_name_H-M   'P 1'
#
loop_
_entity.id
_entity.type
_entity.pdbx_description
1 polymer ?
#
loop_
_entity_poly.entity_id
_entity_poly.type
_entity_poly.pdbx_seq_one_letter_code
_entity_poly.pdbx_strand_id
1 'polypeptide(L)'
;MALGSLRQREIVLGALGNLPQATMATDDEVLRAIDRWKLFASGLGYIDAHLLASAALTPGTALWTRDKRLHVVAVRLGFDAGLN
;
A
#
# COMPACT_ATOMS: atom_id res chain seq x y z
N MET A 1 2.33 0.22 -12.96
CA MET A 1 0.89 0.49 -13.03
C MET A 1 0.29 -0.26 -14.21
N ALA A 2 -0.70 -1.12 -13.96
CA ALA A 2 -1.49 -1.73 -15.02
C ALA A 2 -2.97 -1.48 -14.69
N LEU A 3 -3.66 -0.71 -15.54
CA LEU A 3 -5.12 -0.53 -15.50
C LEU A 3 -5.79 -1.79 -16.06
N GLY A 4 -5.49 -2.95 -15.47
CA GLY A 4 -6.00 -4.24 -15.92
C GLY A 4 -7.51 -4.19 -16.16
N SER A 5 -8.01 -4.98 -17.10
CA SER A 5 -9.43 -5.00 -17.41
C SER A 5 -10.24 -5.54 -16.23
N LEU A 6 -11.14 -4.73 -15.69
CA LEU A 6 -12.13 -5.13 -14.70
C LEU A 6 -13.47 -5.36 -15.39
N ARG A 7 -13.96 -6.60 -15.41
CA ARG A 7 -15.31 -6.89 -15.86
C ARG A 7 -16.30 -6.22 -14.90
N GLN A 8 -17.33 -5.56 -15.42
CA GLN A 8 -18.28 -4.77 -14.60
C GLN A 8 -17.60 -3.65 -13.79
N ARG A 9 -16.66 -2.93 -14.41
CA ARG A 9 -15.81 -1.90 -13.78
C ARG A 9 -16.57 -0.95 -12.86
N GLU A 10 -17.68 -0.37 -13.31
CA GLU A 10 -18.44 0.60 -12.52
C GLU A 10 -19.00 0.00 -11.22
N ILE A 11 -19.57 -1.20 -11.29
CA ILE A 11 -20.09 -1.92 -10.12
C ILE A 11 -18.95 -2.24 -9.15
N VAL A 12 -17.83 -2.74 -9.65
CA VAL A 12 -16.66 -3.09 -8.82
C VAL A 12 -16.07 -1.85 -8.16
N LEU A 13 -15.85 -0.77 -8.91
CA LEU A 13 -15.30 0.48 -8.35
C LEU A 13 -16.27 1.13 -7.36
N GLY A 14 -17.57 1.08 -7.62
CA GLY A 14 -18.58 1.55 -6.67
C GLY A 14 -18.54 0.76 -5.36
N ALA A 15 -18.44 -0.58 -5.43
CA ALA A 15 -18.31 -1.42 -4.24
C ALA A 15 -17.00 -1.15 -3.46
N LEU A 16 -15.87 -0.96 -4.15
CA LEU A 16 -14.60 -0.60 -3.52
C LEU A 16 -14.65 0.77 -2.85
N GLY A 17 -15.34 1.75 -3.46
CA GLY A 17 -15.54 3.08 -2.88
C GLY A 17 -16.35 3.08 -1.59
N ASN A 18 -17.15 2.03 -1.35
CA ASN A 18 -17.94 1.87 -0.13
C ASN A 18 -17.19 1.16 1.02
N LEU A 19 -15.97 0.68 0.79
CA LEU A 19 -15.14 0.09 1.84
C LEU A 19 -14.59 1.18 2.77
N PRO A 20 -14.23 0.84 4.03
CA PRO A 20 -13.47 1.73 4.89
C PRO A 20 -12.22 2.24 4.19
N GLN A 21 -12.04 3.56 4.18
CA GLN A 21 -10.90 4.19 3.54
C GLN A 21 -9.72 4.26 4.53
N ALA A 22 -8.53 3.91 4.06
CA ALA A 22 -7.31 4.15 4.80
C ALA A 22 -6.99 5.65 4.85
N THR A 23 -6.29 6.08 5.89
CA THR A 23 -5.70 7.42 5.94
C THR A 23 -4.75 7.60 4.76
N MET A 24 -4.98 8.63 3.95
CA MET A 24 -4.08 8.99 2.87
C MET A 24 -2.87 9.71 3.45
N ALA A 25 -1.67 9.12 3.33
CA ALA A 25 -0.45 9.79 3.70
C ALA A 25 -0.25 11.03 2.81
N THR A 26 0.18 12.12 3.42
CA THR A 26 0.66 13.29 2.67
C THR A 26 2.03 13.00 2.05
N ASP A 27 2.40 13.73 1.00
CA ASP A 27 3.71 13.57 0.37
C ASP A 27 4.88 13.71 1.37
N ASP A 28 4.78 14.66 2.29
CA ASP A 28 5.76 14.86 3.36
C ASP A 28 5.83 13.68 4.35
N GLU A 29 4.70 13.01 4.62
CA GLU A 29 4.69 11.78 5.42
C GLU A 29 5.30 10.61 4.67
N VAL A 30 5.09 10.51 3.36
CA VAL A 30 5.71 9.50 2.51
C VAL A 30 7.22 9.68 2.47
N LEU A 31 7.71 10.90 2.24
CA LEU A 31 9.15 11.19 2.24
C LEU A 31 9.80 10.87 3.59
N ARG A 32 9.17 11.28 4.70
CA ARG A 32 9.63 10.91 6.05
C ARG A 32 9.61 9.40 6.29
N ALA A 33 8.62 8.68 5.76
CA ALA A 33 8.55 7.22 5.87
C ALA A 33 9.66 6.53 5.06
N ILE A 34 9.98 7.04 3.86
CA ILE A 34 11.10 6.55 3.03
C ILE A 34 12.41 6.64 3.81
N ASP A 35 12.69 7.79 4.41
CA ASP A 35 13.88 8.01 5.23
C ASP A 35 13.89 7.10 6.46
N ARG A 36 12.79 7.14 7.23
CA ARG A 36 12.66 6.44 8.52
C ARG A 36 12.80 4.93 8.36
N TRP A 37 12.19 4.35 7.33
CA TRP A 37 12.23 2.91 7.09
C TRP A 37 13.34 2.48 6.13
N LYS A 38 14.19 3.42 5.71
CA LYS A 38 15.32 3.20 4.81
C LYS A 38 14.86 2.42 3.57
N LEU A 39 13.86 2.94 2.87
CA LEU A 39 13.29 2.30 1.68
C LEU A 39 14.17 2.48 0.42
N PHE A 40 15.26 3.23 0.53
CA PHE A 40 16.25 3.38 -0.54
C PHE A 40 16.80 2.02 -0.99
N ALA A 41 17.01 1.89 -2.31
CA ALA A 41 17.53 0.67 -2.93
C ALA A 41 16.72 -0.62 -2.64
N SER A 42 15.50 -0.52 -2.09
CA SER A 42 14.60 -1.66 -1.88
C SER A 42 13.96 -2.18 -3.17
N GLY A 43 14.04 -1.41 -4.25
CA GLY A 43 13.36 -1.70 -5.51
C GLY A 43 11.86 -1.38 -5.52
N LEU A 44 11.37 -0.68 -4.48
CA LEU A 44 10.02 -0.10 -4.39
C LEU A 44 9.93 1.25 -5.10
N GLY A 45 8.77 1.55 -5.65
CA GLY A 45 8.42 2.87 -6.17
C GLY A 45 7.80 3.80 -5.12
N TYR A 46 7.61 5.07 -5.48
CA TYR A 46 7.00 6.07 -4.59
C TYR A 46 5.59 5.69 -4.12
N ILE A 47 4.78 5.11 -5.02
CA ILE A 47 3.42 4.66 -4.68
C ILE A 47 3.46 3.50 -3.67
N ASP A 48 4.44 2.60 -3.75
CA ASP A 48 4.60 1.52 -2.77
C ASP A 48 4.92 2.09 -1.37
N ALA A 49 5.79 3.10 -1.31
CA ALA A 49 6.07 3.82 -0.07
C ALA A 49 4.82 4.55 0.47
N HIS A 50 4.02 5.12 -0.41
CA HIS A 50 2.76 5.75 -0.04
C HIS A 50 1.76 4.75 0.55
N LEU A 51 1.64 3.55 -0.03
CA LEU A 51 0.79 2.49 0.51
C LEU A 51 1.25 2.06 1.91
N LEU A 52 2.56 1.89 2.12
CA LEU A 52 3.12 1.55 3.43
C LEU A 52 2.89 2.65 4.46
N ALA A 53 3.08 3.92 4.08
CA ALA A 53 2.83 5.07 4.95
C ALA A 53 1.34 5.18 5.33
N SER A 54 0.43 5.03 4.37
CA SER A 54 -1.01 5.01 4.59
C SER A 54 -1.45 3.87 5.51
N ALA A 55 -0.90 2.67 5.32
CA ALA A 55 -1.18 1.54 6.21
C ALA A 55 -0.71 1.83 7.65
N ALA A 56 0.48 2.43 7.82
CA ALA A 56 1.00 2.80 9.13
C ALA A 56 0.18 3.88 9.85
N LEU A 57 -0.42 4.81 9.09
CA LEU A 57 -1.30 5.86 9.61
C LEU A 57 -2.72 5.38 9.90
N THR A 58 -3.07 4.16 9.48
CA THR A 58 -4.42 3.61 9.63
C THR A 58 -4.40 2.45 10.64
N PRO A 59 -4.86 2.66 11.88
CA PRO A 59 -4.81 1.62 12.92
C PRO A 59 -5.50 0.32 12.48
N GLY A 60 -4.88 -0.83 12.78
CA GLY A 60 -5.43 -2.14 12.45
C GLY A 60 -5.40 -2.51 10.96
N THR A 61 -4.63 -1.78 10.14
CA THR A 61 -4.52 -2.04 8.69
C THR A 61 -3.31 -2.91 8.36
N ALA A 62 -3.52 -3.83 7.42
CA ALA A 62 -2.48 -4.62 6.77
C ALA A 62 -2.60 -4.50 5.25
N LEU A 63 -1.50 -4.72 4.54
CA LEU A 63 -1.38 -4.66 3.09
C LEU A 63 -1.47 -6.05 2.49
N TRP A 64 -2.40 -6.16 1.54
CA TRP A 64 -2.55 -7.31 0.66
C TRP A 64 -1.88 -7.01 -0.67
N THR A 65 -0.84 -7.75 -1.04
CA THR A 65 -0.14 -7.53 -2.31
C THR A 65 0.41 -8.82 -2.89
N ARG A 66 0.41 -8.93 -4.22
CA ARG A 66 1.12 -9.98 -4.98
C ARG A 66 2.47 -9.50 -5.52
N ASP A 67 2.80 -8.22 -5.32
CA ASP A 67 4.12 -7.71 -5.63
C ASP A 67 5.11 -8.23 -4.58
N LYS A 68 6.09 -9.03 -5.03
CA LYS A 68 7.06 -9.70 -4.15
C LYS A 68 7.91 -8.71 -3.36
N ARG A 69 8.29 -7.57 -3.95
CA ARG A 69 9.15 -6.58 -3.29
C ARG A 69 8.36 -5.83 -2.23
N LEU A 70 7.15 -5.41 -2.55
CA LEU A 70 6.28 -4.74 -1.58
C LEU A 70 5.90 -5.69 -0.44
N HIS A 71 5.60 -6.95 -0.73
CA HIS A 71 5.32 -7.95 0.29
C HIS A 71 6.50 -8.12 1.27
N VAL A 72 7.73 -8.31 0.77
CA VAL A 72 8.92 -8.45 1.63
C VAL A 72 9.09 -7.25 2.56
N VAL A 73 8.87 -6.03 2.07
CA VAL A 73 8.97 -4.82 2.90
C VAL A 73 7.80 -4.71 3.86
N ALA A 74 6.57 -5.05 3.46
CA ALA A 74 5.40 -5.07 4.33
C ALA A 74 5.59 -6.06 5.49
N VAL A 75 6.11 -7.27 5.23
CA VAL A 75 6.47 -8.25 6.27
C VAL A 75 7.51 -7.66 7.23
N ARG A 76 8.59 -7.07 6.69
CA ARG A 76 9.65 -6.45 7.50
C ARG A 76 9.12 -5.36 8.42
N LEU A 77 8.10 -4.62 7.99
CA LEU A 77 7.50 -3.52 8.74
C LEU A 77 6.29 -3.93 9.58
N GLY A 78 5.86 -5.20 9.53
CA GLY A 78 4.70 -5.69 10.28
C GLY A 78 3.34 -5.29 9.68
N PHE A 79 3.30 -4.94 8.39
CA PHE A 79 2.07 -4.59 7.67
C PHE A 79 1.57 -5.70 6.75
N ASP A 80 2.10 -6.92 6.83
CA ASP A 80 1.65 -8.01 5.97
C ASP A 80 0.29 -8.57 6.40
N ALA A 81 -0.58 -8.84 5.43
CA ALA A 81 -1.90 -9.44 5.65
C ALA A 81 -1.89 -10.99 5.62
N GLY A 82 -0.73 -11.64 5.44
CA GLY A 82 -0.59 -13.09 5.55
C GLY A 82 -0.93 -13.88 4.28
N LEU A 83 -0.65 -13.34 3.09
CA LEU A 83 -0.78 -14.14 1.86
C LEU A 83 0.46 -15.02 1.63
N ASN A 84 0.22 -16.33 1.48
CA ASN A 84 1.15 -17.28 0.87
C ASN A 84 1.02 -17.28 -0.66
#